data_AF-A0A497FRN3-F1
#
_entry.id   AF-A0A497FRN3-F1
#
_cell.length_a   1.000
_cell.length_b   1.000
_cell.length_c   1.000
_cell.angle_alpha   90.00
_cell.angle_beta   90.00
_cell.angle_gamma   90.00
#
_symmetry.space_group_name_H-M   'P 1'
#
loop_
_entity.id
_entity.type
_entity.pdbx_description
1 polymer ?
#
loop_
_entity_poly.entity_id
_entity_poly.type
_entity_poly.pdbx_seq_one_letter_code
_entity_poly.pdbx_strand_id
1 'polypeptide(L)'
;MSERKLKIAFVLGACASTLALTSKIVSGEPEIVFDPKQIKRAAEKACDFAGDVLQLGEISESEIVEVIKELGLEEYLVEEKK
;
A
#
# COMPACT_ATOMS: atom_id res chain seq x y z
N MET A 1 -3.08 -16.39 3.17
CA MET A 1 -3.01 -15.12 3.91
C MET A 1 -3.43 -15.29 5.36
N SER A 2 -2.73 -14.61 6.28
CA SER A 2 -3.14 -14.43 7.68
C SER A 2 -4.07 -13.21 7.85
N GLU A 3 -4.75 -13.08 9.00
CA GLU A 3 -5.58 -11.90 9.32
C GLU A 3 -4.78 -10.59 9.23
N ARG A 4 -3.53 -10.59 9.72
CA ARG A 4 -2.62 -9.45 9.60
C ARG A 4 -2.36 -9.08 8.14
N LYS A 5 -2.09 -10.06 7.28
CA LYS A 5 -1.88 -9.85 5.84
C LYS A 5 -3.15 -9.31 5.16
N LEU A 6 -4.34 -9.72 5.60
CA LEU A 6 -5.62 -9.17 5.10
C LEU A 6 -5.81 -7.70 5.47
N LYS A 7 -5.44 -7.31 6.70
CA LYS A 7 -5.46 -5.90 7.13
C LYS A 7 -4.49 -5.05 6.31
N ILE A 8 -3.28 -5.56 6.04
CA ILE A 8 -2.31 -4.89 5.17
C ILE A 8 -2.86 -4.77 3.73
N ALA A 9 -3.49 -5.83 3.19
CA ALA A 9 -4.12 -5.80 1.88
C ALA A 9 -5.26 -4.77 1.78
N PHE A 10 -6.04 -4.59 2.85
CA PHE A 10 -7.07 -3.55 2.92
C PHE A 10 -6.47 -2.14 2.81
N VAL A 11 -5.40 -1.88 3.57
CA VAL A 11 -4.68 -0.59 3.51
C VAL A 11 -4.06 -0.37 2.13
N LEU A 12 -3.48 -1.40 1.53
CA LEU A 12 -2.96 -1.39 0.16
C LEU A 12 -4.03 -0.99 -0.85
N GLY A 13 -5.23 -1.57 -0.76
CA GLY A 13 -6.36 -1.24 -1.64
C GLY A 13 -6.79 0.23 -1.53
N ALA A 14 -6.82 0.78 -0.31
CA ALA A 14 -7.11 2.20 -0.08
C ALA A 14 -6.01 3.11 -0.66
N CYS A 15 -4.74 2.73 -0.50
CA CYS A 15 -3.60 3.44 -1.10
C CYS A 15 -3.64 3.38 -2.63
N ALA A 16 -3.90 2.20 -3.22
CA ALA A 16 -3.99 2.00 -4.67
C ALA A 16 -5.07 2.90 -5.29
N SER A 17 -6.24 2.94 -4.65
CA SER A 17 -7.38 3.74 -5.10
C SER A 17 -7.06 5.24 -5.09
N THR A 18 -6.31 5.70 -4.08
CA THR A 18 -5.86 7.09 -3.98
C THR A 18 -4.83 7.42 -5.06
N LEU A 19 -3.83 6.55 -5.27
CA LEU A 19 -2.79 6.73 -6.28
C LEU A 19 -3.36 6.71 -7.71
N ALA A 20 -4.31 5.82 -8.00
CA ALA A 20 -5.00 5.77 -9.28
C ALA A 20 -5.83 7.04 -9.54
N LEU A 21 -6.44 7.60 -8.48
CA LEU A 21 -7.22 8.84 -8.57
C LEU A 21 -6.30 10.06 -8.80
N THR A 22 -5.21 10.17 -8.03
CA THR A 22 -4.30 11.31 -8.12
C THR A 22 -3.49 11.31 -9.41
N SER A 23 -3.02 10.15 -9.87
CA SER A 23 -2.39 10.02 -11.20
C SER A 23 -3.35 10.48 -12.30
N LYS A 24 -4.60 9.98 -12.32
CA LYS A 24 -5.60 10.44 -13.30
C LYS A 24 -5.81 11.96 -13.29
N ILE A 25 -5.77 12.61 -12.12
CA ILE A 25 -5.91 14.07 -12.01
C ILE A 25 -4.69 14.80 -12.61
N VAL A 26 -3.49 14.26 -12.41
CA VAL A 26 -2.22 14.93 -12.78
C VAL A 26 -1.79 14.61 -14.21
N SER A 27 -1.85 13.35 -14.63
CA SER A 27 -1.37 12.86 -15.92
C SER A 27 -2.48 12.57 -16.92
N GLY A 28 -3.75 12.59 -16.50
CA GLY A 28 -4.90 12.25 -17.35
C GLY A 28 -5.20 10.75 -17.45
N GLU A 29 -4.29 9.89 -17.00
CA GLU A 29 -4.43 8.44 -17.02
C GLU A 29 -4.22 7.85 -15.61
N PRO A 30 -5.04 6.86 -15.18
CA PRO A 30 -4.84 6.19 -13.91
C PRO A 30 -3.60 5.29 -13.98
N GLU A 31 -2.63 5.55 -13.11
CA GLU A 31 -1.45 4.73 -12.93
C GLU A 31 -1.47 4.13 -11.53
N ILE A 32 -1.32 2.81 -11.44
CA ILE A 32 -1.21 2.09 -10.17
C ILE A 32 0.24 1.65 -10.04
N VAL A 33 0.92 2.27 -9.08
CA VAL A 33 2.29 1.93 -8.73
C VAL A 33 2.38 1.79 -7.21
N PHE A 34 2.80 0.62 -6.75
CA PHE A 34 3.01 0.32 -5.35
C PHE A 34 4.46 0.61 -4.96
N ASP A 35 4.66 1.70 -4.22
CA ASP A 35 5.90 2.01 -3.50
C ASP A 35 5.76 1.56 -2.02
N PRO A 36 6.42 0.47 -1.59
CA PRO A 36 6.32 -0.03 -0.23
C PRO A 36 6.64 1.02 0.84
N LYS A 37 7.56 1.96 0.56
CA LYS A 37 7.93 3.04 1.50
C LYS A 37 6.81 4.04 1.66
N GLN A 38 6.14 4.41 0.57
CA GLN A 38 4.98 5.32 0.63
C GLN A 38 3.78 4.66 1.28
N ILE A 39 3.52 3.40 0.96
CA ILE A 39 2.44 2.62 1.58
C ILE A 39 2.66 2.51 3.07
N LYS A 40 3.88 2.19 3.52
CA LYS A 40 4.24 2.15 4.94
C LYS A 40 3.93 3.48 5.61
N ARG A 41 4.43 4.60 5.06
CA ARG A 41 4.18 5.95 5.61
C ARG A 41 2.70 6.32 5.64
N ALA A 42 1.94 5.93 4.61
CA ALA A 42 0.51 6.20 4.55
C ALA A 42 -0.25 5.38 5.60
N ALA A 43 0.12 4.11 5.78
CA ALA A 43 -0.43 3.24 6.81
C ALA A 43 -0.15 3.78 8.22
N GLU A 44 1.10 4.14 8.51
CA GLU A 44 1.51 4.72 9.79
C GLU A 44 0.75 6.03 10.08
N LYS A 45 0.68 6.96 9.12
CA LYS A 45 -0.09 8.20 9.28
C LYS A 45 -1.58 7.96 9.50
N ALA A 46 -2.16 6.95 8.84
CA ALA A 46 -3.57 6.61 9.03
C ALA A 46 -3.81 6.07 10.46
N CYS A 47 -2.91 5.22 10.96
CA CYS A 47 -2.93 4.75 12.34
C CYS A 47 -2.76 5.89 13.36
N ASP A 48 -1.89 6.87 13.08
CA ASP A 48 -1.69 8.02 13.97
C ASP A 48 -2.92 8.95 14.00
N PHE A 49 -3.59 9.15 12.86
CA PHE A 49 -4.72 10.09 12.74
C PHE A 49 -6.05 9.51 13.24
N ALA A 50 -6.35 8.26 12.92
CA ALA A 50 -7.62 7.60 13.25
C ALA A 50 -7.55 6.76 14.54
N GLY A 51 -6.37 6.65 15.15
CA GLY A 51 -6.04 5.55 16.05
C GLY A 51 -5.80 4.27 15.24
N ASP A 52 -5.01 3.34 15.78
CA ASP A 52 -4.75 2.06 15.12
C ASP A 52 -5.98 1.13 15.21
N VAL A 53 -7.05 1.50 14.50
CA VAL A 53 -8.34 0.79 14.47
C VAL A 53 -8.16 -0.64 13.95
N LEU A 54 -7.19 -0.85 13.08
CA LEU A 54 -6.87 -2.16 12.52
C LEU A 54 -5.96 -3.00 13.43
N GLN A 55 -5.40 -2.41 14.50
CA GLN A 55 -4.42 -3.04 15.38
C GLN A 55 -3.23 -3.61 14.58
N LEU A 56 -2.76 -2.84 13.60
CA LEU A 56 -1.67 -3.21 12.72
C LEU A 56 -0.30 -3.05 13.39
N GLY A 57 -0.16 -2.17 14.38
CA GLY A 57 1.13 -1.84 14.97
C GLY A 57 2.15 -1.39 13.90
N GLU A 58 3.43 -1.69 14.14
CA GLU A 58 4.47 -1.41 13.14
C GLU A 58 4.34 -2.36 11.94
N ILE A 59 4.48 -1.82 10.73
CA ILE A 59 4.45 -2.58 9.46
C ILE A 59 5.81 -2.43 8.77
N SER A 60 6.41 -3.56 8.40
CA SER A 60 7.65 -3.56 7.62
C SER A 60 7.40 -3.49 6.11
N GLU A 61 8.35 -2.93 5.36
CA GLU A 61 8.29 -2.91 3.88
C GLU A 61 8.28 -4.32 3.29
N SER A 62 9.00 -5.26 3.91
CA SER A 62 9.01 -6.67 3.51
C SER A 62 7.63 -7.32 3.63
N GLU A 63 6.87 -7.02 4.69
CA GLU A 63 5.51 -7.53 4.83
C GLU A 63 4.58 -6.98 3.75
N ILE A 64 4.73 -5.71 3.39
CA ILE A 64 3.96 -5.08 2.30
C ILE A 64 4.28 -5.78 0.97
N VAL A 65 5.56 -6.02 0.68
CA VAL A 65 6.01 -6.73 -0.53
C VAL A 65 5.48 -8.17 -0.56
N GLU A 66 5.50 -8.89 0.57
CA GLU A 66 4.92 -10.24 0.65
C GLU A 66 3.42 -10.23 0.34
N VAL A 67 2.67 -9.27 0.88
CA VAL A 67 1.23 -9.15 0.61
C VAL A 67 0.98 -8.82 -0.85
N ILE A 68 1.75 -7.92 -1.46
CA ILE A 68 1.63 -7.59 -2.89
C ILE A 68 1.87 -8.83 -3.77
N LYS A 69 2.87 -9.65 -3.44
CA LYS A 69 3.14 -10.92 -4.12
C LYS A 69 2.03 -11.94 -3.92
N GLU A 70 1.52 -12.11 -2.69
CA GLU A 70 0.39 -13.00 -2.40
C GLU A 70 -0.89 -12.60 -3.15
N LEU A 71 -1.05 -11.31 -3.48
CA LEU A 71 -2.14 -10.79 -4.29
C LEU A 71 -1.90 -10.90 -5.80
N GLY A 72 -0.70 -11.30 -6.25
CA GLY A 72 -0.34 -11.38 -7.67
C GLY A 72 -0.17 -10.00 -8.33
N LEU A 73 0.22 -8.98 -7.56
CA LEU A 73 0.32 -7.58 -8.00
C LEU A 73 1.77 -7.09 -8.17
N GLU A 74 2.70 -8.01 -8.33
CA GLU A 74 4.13 -7.73 -8.42
C GLU A 74 4.54 -6.87 -9.62
N GLU A 75 3.79 -6.91 -10.71
CA GLU A 75 4.00 -6.05 -11.88
C GLU A 75 3.78 -4.55 -11.60
N TYR A 76 3.09 -4.23 -10.50
CA TYR A 76 2.81 -2.86 -10.08
C TYR A 76 3.81 -2.34 -9.04
N LEU A 77 4.77 -3.14 -8.58
CA LEU A 77 5.81 -2.65 -7.66
C LEU A 77 6.74 -1.66 -8.36
N VAL A 78 7.12 -0.58 -7.67
CA VAL A 78 8.23 0.27 -8.13
C VAL A 78 9.48 -0.60 -8.24
N GLU A 79 10.01 -0.76 -9.45
CA GLU A 79 11.38 -1.25 -9.60
C GLU A 79 12.33 -0.22 -9.00
N GLU A 80 13.04 -0.57 -7.91
CA GLU A 80 14.17 0.23 -7.45
C GLU A 80 15.19 0.29 -8.59
N LYS A 81 15.21 1.40 -9.33
CA LYS A 81 16.32 1.73 -10.23
C LYS A 81 17.58 1.80 -9.37
N LYS A 82 18.39 0.74 -9.45
CA LYS A 82 19.75 0.70 -8.91
C LYS A 82 20.62 1.78 -9.50
#